data_AF-A0A8I1UJ38-F1
#
_entry.id   AF-A0A8I1UJ38-F1
#
_cell.length_a   1.000
_cell.length_b   1.000
_cell.length_c   1.000
_cell.angle_alpha   90.00
_cell.angle_beta   90.00
_cell.angle_gamma   90.00
#
_symmetry.space_group_name_H-M   'P 1'
#
loop_
_entity.id
_entity.type
_entity.pdbx_description
1 polymer ?
#
loop_
_entity_poly.entity_id
_entity_poly.type
_entity_poly.pdbx_seq_one_letter_code
_entity_poly.pdbx_strand_id
1 'polypeptide(L)'
;MINLLALLRFEPLDDDTLAEEALHDYARRVQQSGGQVVDREAEQLLVCLSDMRWGLQSLRNLLAQARRGGFTVRAAVVQAVLARTDPSHDQAAFTRRTLDTLLRLVARVDRQQVAITPKLLSLIQLSAPEYADLFESVDDPLPGEPRPQPVLVMVG
;
A
#
# COMPACT_ATOMS: atom_id res chain seq x y z
N MET A 1 7.04 3.42 16.63
CA MET A 1 5.88 3.65 15.76
C MET A 1 6.41 3.62 14.32
N ILE A 2 5.93 2.70 13.49
CA ILE A 2 6.42 2.54 12.11
C ILE A 2 5.29 2.98 11.19
N ASN A 3 5.53 4.05 10.43
CA ASN A 3 4.59 4.56 9.46
C ASN A 3 4.74 3.77 8.15
N LEU A 4 3.62 3.50 7.50
CA LEU A 4 3.57 2.85 6.20
C LEU A 4 3.15 3.87 5.14
N LEU A 5 3.79 3.84 3.98
CA LEU A 5 3.31 4.55 2.80
C LEU A 5 2.72 3.50 1.86
N ALA A 6 1.45 3.67 1.51
CA ALA A 6 0.70 2.74 0.68
C ALA A 6 0.16 3.45 -0.56
N LEU A 7 0.42 2.87 -1.73
CA LEU A 7 -0.20 3.24 -2.99
C LEU A 7 -1.26 2.19 -3.31
N LEU A 8 -2.52 2.59 -3.35
CA LEU A 8 -3.65 1.72 -3.68
C LEU A 8 -4.22 2.10 -5.04
N ARG A 9 -4.52 1.10 -5.86
CA ARG A 9 -5.25 1.27 -7.12
C ARG A 9 -6.55 0.47 -7.06
N PHE A 10 -7.65 1.15 -7.29
CA PHE A 10 -9.00 0.62 -7.31
C PHE A 10 -9.40 0.43 -8.78
N GLU A 11 -9.67 -0.81 -9.18
CA GLU A 11 -10.03 -1.15 -10.55
C GLU A 11 -11.46 -1.70 -10.57
N PRO A 12 -12.41 -1.01 -11.22
CA PRO A 12 -13.78 -1.51 -11.37
C PRO A 12 -13.80 -2.76 -12.26
N LEU A 13 -14.72 -3.68 -11.97
CA LEU A 13 -14.96 -4.86 -12.83
C LEU A 13 -16.15 -4.64 -13.77
N ASP A 14 -17.23 -4.04 -13.24
CA ASP A 14 -18.48 -3.83 -13.98
C ASP A 14 -18.97 -2.37 -13.88
N ASP A 15 -18.92 -1.77 -12.68
CA ASP A 15 -19.44 -0.42 -12.38
C ASP A 15 -18.39 0.39 -11.60
N ASP A 16 -18.05 1.57 -12.13
CA ASP A 16 -17.07 2.49 -11.57
C ASP A 16 -17.47 3.03 -10.18
N THR A 17 -18.78 3.09 -9.90
CA THR A 17 -19.35 3.69 -8.69
C THR A 17 -18.85 2.98 -7.42
N LEU A 18 -18.77 1.64 -7.44
CA LEU A 18 -18.37 0.86 -6.27
C LEU A 18 -16.88 1.02 -5.93
N ALA A 19 -16.03 1.12 -6.95
CA ALA A 19 -14.61 1.37 -6.78
C ALA A 19 -14.36 2.79 -6.24
N GLU A 20 -15.07 3.78 -6.78
CA GLU A 20 -15.00 5.17 -6.33
C GLU A 20 -15.48 5.33 -4.88
N GLU A 21 -16.62 4.76 -4.52
CA GLU A 21 -17.14 4.77 -3.15
C GLU A 21 -16.16 4.12 -2.17
N ALA A 22 -15.61 2.96 -2.53
CA ALA A 22 -14.63 2.26 -1.71
C ALA A 22 -13.34 3.08 -1.50
N LEU A 23 -12.88 3.80 -2.53
CA LEU A 23 -11.74 4.71 -2.44
C LEU A 23 -12.02 5.85 -1.45
N HIS A 24 -13.17 6.51 -1.58
CA HIS A 24 -13.57 7.60 -0.70
C HIS A 24 -13.72 7.15 0.75
N ASP A 25 -14.35 6.00 0.96
CA ASP A 25 -14.54 5.42 2.29
C ASP A 25 -13.21 5.00 2.91
N TYR A 26 -12.30 4.40 2.14
CA TYR A 26 -10.98 4.04 2.62
C TYR A 26 -10.17 5.29 3.02
N ALA A 27 -10.16 6.33 2.18
CA ALA A 27 -9.51 7.61 2.48
C ALA A 27 -10.04 8.23 3.79
N ARG A 28 -11.37 8.22 4.00
CA ARG A 28 -11.99 8.69 5.24
C ARG A 28 -11.54 7.89 6.46
N ARG A 29 -11.50 6.56 6.36
CA ARG A 29 -11.04 5.68 7.44
C ARG A 29 -9.57 5.94 7.81
N VAL A 30 -8.71 6.20 6.82
CA VAL A 30 -7.30 6.58 7.04
C VAL A 30 -7.19 7.86 7.86
N GLN A 31 -7.98 8.89 7.52
CA GLN A 31 -7.97 10.14 8.29
C GLN A 31 -8.49 9.94 9.72
N GLN A 32 -9.57 9.17 9.88
CA GLN A 32 -10.16 8.85 11.19
C GLN A 32 -9.22 8.05 12.10
N SER A 33 -8.32 7.25 11.53
CA SER A 33 -7.30 6.51 12.28
C SER A 33 -6.04 7.33 12.58
N GLY A 34 -6.01 8.62 12.25
CA GLY A 34 -4.84 9.48 12.41
C GLY A 34 -3.75 9.27 11.35
N GLY A 35 -4.08 8.65 10.21
CA GLY A 35 -3.24 8.63 9.02
C GLY A 35 -3.47 9.87 8.13
N GLN A 36 -2.77 9.92 7.00
CA GLN A 36 -2.83 11.04 6.05
C GLN A 36 -3.10 10.55 4.64
N VAL A 37 -4.00 11.23 3.93
CA VAL A 37 -4.10 11.13 2.46
C VAL A 37 -3.05 12.07 1.88
N VAL A 38 -2.06 11.51 1.19
CA VAL A 38 -0.94 12.26 0.60
C VAL A 38 -1.34 12.78 -0.77
N ASP A 39 -1.96 11.91 -1.57
CA ASP A 39 -2.45 12.24 -2.90
C ASP A 39 -3.63 11.34 -3.28
N ARG A 40 -4.51 11.85 -4.16
CA ARG A 40 -5.72 11.16 -4.61
C ARG A 40 -6.04 11.52 -6.06
N GLU A 41 -6.09 10.49 -6.89
CA GLU A 41 -6.59 10.54 -8.26
C GLU A 41 -7.82 9.63 -8.41
N ALA A 42 -8.48 9.62 -9.58
CA ALA A 42 -9.77 8.96 -9.79
C ALA A 42 -9.80 7.48 -9.34
N GLU A 43 -8.74 6.71 -9.64
CA GLU A 43 -8.64 5.28 -9.32
C GLU A 43 -7.49 4.97 -8.36
N GLN A 44 -6.80 5.99 -7.85
CA GLN A 44 -5.54 5.83 -7.15
C GLN A 44 -5.52 6.66 -5.87
N LEU A 45 -5.01 6.05 -4.80
CA LEU A 45 -4.91 6.68 -3.50
C LEU A 45 -3.52 6.44 -2.92
N LEU A 46 -2.81 7.52 -2.61
CA LEU A 46 -1.54 7.47 -1.89
C LEU A 46 -1.78 7.91 -0.45
N VAL A 47 -1.53 7.03 0.51
CA VAL A 47 -1.77 7.28 1.93
C VAL A 47 -0.58 6.95 2.81
N CYS A 48 -0.39 7.74 3.86
CA CYS A 48 0.51 7.46 4.96
C CYS A 48 -0.29 6.94 6.15
N LEU A 49 -0.01 5.71 6.57
CA LEU A 49 -0.64 5.03 7.70
C LEU A 49 0.28 5.18 8.91
N SER A 50 -0.19 5.78 9.99
CA SER A 50 0.58 6.04 11.21
C SER A 50 0.67 4.84 12.16
N ASP A 51 -0.20 3.85 11.97
CA ASP A 51 -0.22 2.59 12.70
C ASP A 51 -0.12 1.40 11.74
N MET A 52 0.93 0.58 11.92
CA MET A 52 1.18 -0.59 11.09
C MET A 52 0.08 -1.65 11.22
N ARG A 53 -0.37 -1.97 12.43
CA ARG A 53 -1.36 -3.03 12.66
C ARG A 53 -2.70 -2.64 12.06
N TRP A 54 -3.13 -1.41 12.34
CA TRP A 54 -4.34 -0.87 11.73
C TRP A 54 -4.21 -0.84 10.21
N GLY A 55 -3.06 -0.42 9.68
CA GLY A 55 -2.81 -0.36 8.23
C GLY A 55 -2.87 -1.71 7.53
N LEU A 56 -2.24 -2.75 8.09
CA LEU A 56 -2.28 -4.10 7.52
C LEU A 56 -3.69 -4.70 7.63
N GLN A 57 -4.36 -4.51 8.77
CA GLN A 57 -5.72 -4.99 8.97
C GLN A 57 -6.72 -4.30 8.04
N SER A 58 -6.59 -2.99 7.83
CA SER A 58 -7.48 -2.23 6.96
C SER A 58 -7.27 -2.58 5.48
N LEU A 59 -6.03 -2.84 5.06
CA LEU A 59 -5.72 -3.36 3.73
C LEU A 59 -6.33 -4.75 3.52
N ARG A 60 -6.17 -5.67 4.47
CA ARG A 60 -6.80 -7.00 4.39
C ARG A 60 -8.32 -6.91 4.25
N ASN A 61 -8.94 -6.03 5.04
CA ASN A 61 -10.39 -5.82 4.97
C ASN A 61 -10.81 -5.20 3.63
N LEU A 62 -10.01 -4.30 3.07
CA LEU A 62 -10.27 -3.70 1.77
C LEU A 62 -10.22 -4.73 0.65
N LEU A 63 -9.23 -5.63 0.64
CA LEU A 63 -9.15 -6.71 -0.34
C LEU A 63 -10.37 -7.65 -0.23
N ALA A 64 -10.75 -8.02 1.00
CA ALA A 64 -11.93 -8.83 1.25
C ALA A 64 -13.24 -8.14 0.81
N GLN A 65 -13.34 -6.81 0.98
CA GLN A 65 -14.44 -6.00 0.48
C GLN A 65 -14.47 -6.02 -1.06
N ALA A 66 -13.33 -5.74 -1.69
CA ALA A 66 -13.21 -5.71 -3.15
C ALA A 66 -13.63 -7.05 -3.78
N ARG A 67 -13.13 -8.17 -3.24
CA ARG A 67 -13.47 -9.52 -3.70
C ARG A 67 -14.97 -9.83 -3.71
N ARG A 68 -15.76 -9.17 -2.84
CA ARG A 68 -17.21 -9.34 -2.74
C ARG A 68 -18.00 -8.24 -3.46
N GLY A 69 -17.35 -7.13 -3.78
CA GLY A 69 -17.99 -5.84 -4.08
C GLY A 69 -17.93 -5.41 -5.54
N GLY A 70 -17.55 -6.27 -6.49
CA GLY A 70 -17.55 -5.91 -7.93
C GLY A 70 -16.40 -4.98 -8.36
N PHE A 71 -15.33 -4.91 -7.58
CA PHE A 71 -14.10 -4.19 -7.94
C PHE A 71 -12.87 -4.97 -7.47
N THR A 72 -11.69 -4.55 -7.90
CA THR A 72 -10.43 -5.12 -7.43
C THR A 72 -9.51 -4.04 -6.91
N VAL A 73 -8.64 -4.43 -5.98
CA VAL A 73 -7.61 -3.53 -5.45
C VAL A 73 -6.27 -4.19 -5.64
N ARG A 74 -5.30 -3.43 -6.14
CA ARG A 74 -3.89 -3.79 -6.01
C ARG A 74 -3.17 -2.69 -5.26
N ALA A 75 -2.18 -3.05 -4.46
CA ALA A 75 -1.45 -2.06 -3.70
C ALA A 75 0.04 -2.38 -3.58
N ALA A 76 0.79 -1.36 -3.22
CA ALA A 76 2.16 -1.48 -2.78
C ALA A 76 2.31 -0.77 -1.46
N VAL A 77 3.07 -1.36 -0.54
CA VAL A 77 3.34 -0.78 0.77
C VAL A 77 4.83 -0.80 1.04
N VAL A 78 5.35 0.33 1.48
CA VAL A 78 6.73 0.49 1.94
C VAL A 78 6.76 1.15 3.31
N GLN A 79 7.89 1.03 4.00
CA GLN A 79 8.13 1.89 5.17
C GLN A 79 8.15 3.35 4.72
N ALA A 80 7.32 4.18 5.34
CA ALA A 80 7.35 5.62 5.12
C ALA A 80 8.69 6.19 5.61
N VAL A 81 9.46 6.77 4.69
CA VAL A 81 10.66 7.55 4.99
C VAL A 81 10.41 8.97 4.55
N LEU A 82 10.21 9.85 5.53
CA LEU A 82 10.00 11.27 5.30
C LEU A 82 11.30 11.88 4.77
N ALA A 83 11.21 12.64 3.68
CA ALA A 83 12.23 13.61 3.35
C ALA A 83 12.22 14.67 4.47
N ARG A 84 13.40 15.22 4.83
CA ARG A 84 13.44 16.33 5.79
C ARG A 84 12.53 17.43 5.26
N THR A 85 11.50 17.77 6.03
CA THR A 85 10.49 18.75 5.65
C THR A 85 11.13 20.13 5.59
N ASP A 86 10.92 20.82 4.48
CA ASP A 86 10.99 22.27 4.43
C ASP A 86 9.76 22.78 5.19
N PRO A 87 9.90 23.61 6.24
CA PRO A 87 8.76 24.09 7.05
C PRO A 87 7.76 24.94 6.29
N SER A 88 8.01 25.25 5.01
CA SER A 88 7.15 26.03 4.14
C SER A 88 6.12 25.22 3.35
N HIS A 89 6.16 23.87 3.37
CA HIS A 89 5.20 23.01 2.68
C HIS A 89 4.44 22.11 3.67
N ASP A 90 3.12 22.28 3.73
CA ASP A 90 2.19 21.60 4.66
C ASP A 90 1.95 20.11 4.34
N GLN A 91 2.60 19.57 3.30
CA GLN A 91 2.45 18.16 2.89
C GLN A 91 3.67 17.32 3.29
N ALA A 92 3.40 16.10 3.76
CA ALA A 92 4.44 15.12 4.05
C ALA A 92 5.23 14.82 2.77
N ALA A 93 6.47 15.30 2.70
CA ALA A 93 7.36 15.02 1.59
C ALA A 93 8.01 13.64 1.79
N PHE A 94 7.88 12.75 0.80
CA PHE A 94 8.58 11.46 0.77
C PHE A 94 9.79 11.54 -0.15
N THR A 95 10.82 10.74 0.13
CA THR A 95 11.97 10.71 -0.77
C THR A 95 11.56 10.16 -2.14
N ARG A 96 12.14 10.70 -3.22
CA ARG A 96 11.91 10.20 -4.60
C ARG A 96 12.12 8.69 -4.70
N ARG A 97 13.16 8.16 -4.03
CA ARG A 97 13.44 6.72 -3.97
C ARG A 97 12.29 5.92 -3.35
N THR A 98 11.62 6.45 -2.32
CA THR A 98 10.46 5.80 -1.70
C THR A 98 9.30 5.69 -2.69
N LEU A 99 9.00 6.78 -3.40
CA LEU A 99 7.94 6.82 -4.41
C LEU A 99 8.25 5.90 -5.61
N ASP A 100 9.48 5.97 -6.14
CA ASP A 100 9.94 5.10 -7.23
C ASP A 100 9.85 3.61 -6.84
N THR A 101 10.08 3.29 -5.56
CA THR A 101 9.92 1.92 -5.06
C THR A 101 8.45 1.50 -5.03
N LEU A 102 7.55 2.36 -4.57
CA LEU A 102 6.11 2.08 -4.56
C LEU A 102 5.55 1.83 -5.96
N LEU A 103 5.88 2.71 -6.91
CA LEU A 103 5.43 2.57 -8.30
C LEU A 103 5.92 1.26 -8.91
N ARG A 104 7.19 0.89 -8.67
CA ARG A 104 7.75 -0.39 -9.12
C ARG A 104 7.08 -1.60 -8.49
N LEU A 105 6.73 -1.54 -7.20
CA LEU A 105 6.02 -2.63 -6.52
C LEU A 105 4.59 -2.78 -7.05
N VAL A 106 3.84 -1.68 -7.22
CA VAL A 106 2.45 -1.72 -7.72
C VAL A 106 2.38 -2.29 -9.13
N ALA A 107 3.40 -2.03 -9.97
CA ALA A 107 3.48 -2.56 -11.33
C ALA A 107 3.72 -4.07 -11.39
N ARG A 108 4.03 -4.73 -10.26
CA ARG A 108 4.40 -6.14 -10.18
C ARG A 108 3.35 -7.03 -9.53
N VAL A 109 2.27 -6.43 -9.07
CA VAL A 109 1.17 -7.17 -8.44
C VAL A 109 -0.05 -7.15 -9.33
N ASP A 110 -0.71 -8.30 -9.36
CA ASP A 110 -1.98 -8.47 -10.01
C ASP A 110 -3.11 -7.87 -9.18
N ARG A 111 -4.32 -7.98 -9.71
CA ARG A 111 -5.55 -7.64 -8.97
C ARG A 111 -5.63 -8.46 -7.69
N GLN A 112 -6.10 -7.83 -6.60
CA GLN A 112 -6.26 -8.44 -5.27
C GLN A 112 -4.95 -8.82 -4.57
N GLN A 113 -3.86 -8.14 -4.90
CA GLN A 113 -2.54 -8.39 -4.33
C GLN A 113 -1.92 -7.12 -3.75
N VAL A 114 -1.14 -7.28 -2.69
CA VAL A 114 -0.41 -6.18 -2.04
C VAL A 114 1.07 -6.50 -1.95
N ALA A 115 1.90 -5.76 -2.67
CA ALA A 115 3.35 -5.93 -2.66
C ALA A 115 4.02 -5.17 -1.51
N ILE A 116 5.00 -5.81 -0.87
CA ILE A 116 5.90 -5.21 0.10
C ILE A 116 7.36 -5.53 -0.22
N THR A 117 8.25 -4.74 0.36
CA THR A 117 9.69 -5.05 0.36
C THR A 117 10.05 -6.08 1.44
N PRO A 118 11.14 -6.84 1.29
CA PRO A 118 11.66 -7.73 2.34
C PRO A 118 11.97 -7.00 3.63
N LYS A 119 12.50 -5.78 3.52
CA LYS A 119 12.75 -4.91 4.66
C LYS A 119 11.47 -4.63 5.45
N LEU A 120 10.37 -4.36 4.76
CA LEU A 120 9.09 -4.14 5.44
C LEU A 120 8.58 -5.43 6.08
N LEU A 121 8.72 -6.60 5.43
CA LEU A 121 8.35 -7.88 6.06
C LEU A 121 9.12 -8.10 7.37
N SER A 122 10.43 -7.87 7.41
CA SER A 122 11.20 -8.02 8.66
C SER A 122 10.69 -7.10 9.76
N LEU A 123 10.21 -5.89 9.42
CA LEU A 123 9.58 -5.00 10.39
C LEU A 123 8.21 -5.52 10.86
N ILE A 124 7.42 -6.10 9.95
CA ILE A 124 6.14 -6.73 10.29
C ILE A 124 6.37 -7.92 11.23
N GLN A 125 7.31 -8.81 10.92
CA GLN A 125 7.66 -9.95 11.77
C GLN A 125 8.04 -9.54 13.21
N LEU A 126 8.66 -8.36 13.38
CA LEU A 126 9.06 -7.85 14.69
C LEU A 126 7.93 -7.13 15.45
N SER A 127 7.02 -6.44 14.75
CA SER A 127 6.07 -5.51 15.39
C SER A 127 4.60 -5.94 15.28
N ALA A 128 4.28 -6.75 14.28
CA ALA A 128 2.94 -7.26 13.99
C ALA A 128 3.04 -8.68 13.37
N PRO A 129 3.67 -9.65 14.08
CA PRO A 129 3.95 -10.99 13.56
C PRO A 129 2.70 -11.72 13.07
N GLU A 130 1.54 -11.44 13.66
CA GLU A 130 0.24 -12.01 13.27
C GLU A 130 -0.18 -11.68 11.81
N TYR A 131 0.48 -10.72 11.15
CA TYR A 131 0.27 -10.39 9.74
C TYR A 131 1.42 -10.87 8.84
N ALA A 132 2.53 -11.36 9.38
CA ALA A 132 3.69 -11.75 8.58
C ALA A 132 3.37 -12.95 7.67
N ASP A 133 2.59 -13.90 8.18
CA ASP A 133 2.20 -15.13 7.46
C ASP A 133 1.20 -14.88 6.32
N LEU A 134 0.70 -13.65 6.18
CA LEU A 134 -0.18 -13.27 5.07
C LEU A 134 0.58 -13.04 3.76
N PHE A 135 1.92 -12.99 3.80
CA PHE A 135 2.75 -12.63 2.66
C PHE A 135 3.51 -13.83 2.09
N GLU A 136 3.44 -13.99 0.77
CA GLU A 136 4.13 -15.04 0.00
C GLU A 136 5.26 -14.45 -0.86
N SER A 137 6.30 -15.24 -1.15
CA SER A 137 7.41 -14.82 -2.01
C SER A 137 7.04 -14.90 -3.48
N VAL A 138 7.43 -13.88 -4.26
CA VAL A 138 7.35 -13.88 -5.72
C VAL A 138 8.77 -13.94 -6.28
N ASP A 139 9.05 -14.99 -7.06
CA ASP A 139 10.40 -15.31 -7.55
C ASP A 139 10.82 -14.57 -8.83
N ASP A 140 10.03 -13.61 -9.33
CA ASP A 140 10.31 -12.98 -10.62
C ASP A 140 11.36 -11.84 -10.58
N PRO A 141 12.50 -11.99 -11.29
CA PRO A 141 13.52 -10.96 -11.36
C PRO A 141 13.09 -9.71 -12.14
N LEU A 142 13.50 -8.51 -11.70
CA LEU A 142 13.33 -7.28 -12.50
C LEU A 142 14.18 -7.42 -13.78
N PRO A 143 13.66 -7.06 -14.97
CA PRO A 143 14.52 -6.85 -16.12
C PRO A 143 15.47 -5.66 -15.83
N GLY A 144 16.78 -5.93 -15.72
CA GLY A 144 17.83 -4.91 -15.74
C GLY A 144 18.49 -4.50 -14.41
N GLU A 145 18.30 -5.19 -13.28
CA GLU A 145 18.94 -4.83 -11.99
C GLU A 145 19.86 -5.93 -11.40
N PRO A 146 20.92 -5.55 -10.64
CA PRO A 146 21.79 -6.49 -9.96
C PRO A 146 21.09 -7.04 -8.72
N ARG A 147 20.69 -8.32 -8.83
CA ARG A 147 19.94 -9.15 -7.87
C ARG A 147 18.51 -8.65 -7.59
N PRO A 148 17.48 -9.44 -7.94
CA PRO A 148 16.12 -9.10 -7.57
C PRO A 148 15.98 -9.12 -6.05
N GLN A 149 15.50 -8.02 -5.49
CA GLN A 149 14.95 -8.10 -4.13
C GLN A 149 13.63 -8.87 -4.25
N PRO A 150 13.44 -9.95 -3.48
CA PRO A 150 12.18 -10.69 -3.51
C PRO A 150 11.05 -9.72 -3.17
N VAL A 151 9.99 -9.71 -3.97
CA VAL A 151 8.75 -9.00 -3.62
C VAL A 151 7.90 -9.98 -2.87
N LEU A 152 7.29 -9.52 -1.78
CA LEU A 152 6.38 -10.33 -0.99
C LEU A 152 4.97 -9.80 -1.19
N VAL A 153 4.03 -10.71 -1.39
CA VAL A 153 2.66 -10.38 -1.79
C VAL A 153 1.69 -10.90 -0.76
N MET A 154 0.83 -10.03 -0.23
CA MET A 154 -0.33 -10.44 0.52
C MET A 154 -1.50 -10.68 -0.43
N VAL A 155 -2.15 -11.83 -0.26
CA VAL A 155 -3.34 -12.23 -1.01
C VAL A 155 -4.59 -11.94 -0.19
N GLY A 156 -5.61 -11.40 -0.88
CA GLY A 156 -6.91 -10.99 -0.32
C GLY A 156 -7.92 -12.08 -0.01
#